data_AF-A0A954HY99-F1
#
_entry.id   AF-A0A954HY99-F1
#
_cell.length_a   1.000
_cell.length_b   1.000
_cell.length_c   1.000
_cell.angle_alpha   90.00
_cell.angle_beta   90.00
_cell.angle_gamma   90.00
#
_symmetry.space_group_name_H-M   'P 1'
#
loop_
_entity.id
_entity.type
_entity.pdbx_description
1 polymer ?
#
loop_
_entity_poly.entity_id
_entity_poly.type
_entity_poly.pdbx_seq_one_letter_code
_entity_poly.pdbx_strand_id
1 'polypeptide(L)'
;MTVAIVSAAEPDRSRLPISLSPFEGNIGRTFEESKQDYPQPVQAPAGAPNVVLILIDDLGFGHPSTFGGPIPTPKLTELANQGVRYNRFHTTAICSPTRVALLTGRNHHQCGFGTITELSTGYPGYHSIWPRSCASIAAVLKENGYSTAA
;
A
#
# COMPACT_ATOMS: atom_id res chain seq x y z
N MET A 1 34.45 2.80 7.07
CA MET A 1 34.23 1.77 8.10
C MET A 1 32.95 1.05 7.74
N THR A 2 33.08 -0.04 6.99
CA THR A 2 31.95 -0.78 6.42
C THR A 2 31.42 -1.69 7.51
N VAL A 3 30.27 -1.35 8.10
CA VAL A 3 29.57 -2.27 9.01
C VAL A 3 29.05 -3.40 8.14
N ALA A 4 29.68 -4.57 8.24
CA ALA A 4 29.18 -5.79 7.66
C ALA A 4 27.86 -6.11 8.36
N ILE A 5 26.75 -5.89 7.67
CA ILE A 5 25.43 -6.33 8.11
C ILE A 5 25.48 -7.85 8.00
N VAL A 6 25.56 -8.53 9.14
CA VAL A 6 25.34 -9.98 9.20
C VAL A 6 23.92 -10.18 8.66
N SER A 7 23.80 -10.80 7.50
CA SER A 7 22.53 -11.13 6.89
C SER A 7 21.83 -12.14 7.81
N ALA A 8 21.01 -11.64 8.73
CA ALA A 8 19.93 -12.44 9.29
C ALA A 8 19.15 -13.02 8.09
N ALA A 9 18.71 -14.27 8.19
CA ALA A 9 17.83 -14.84 7.17
C ALA A 9 16.65 -13.89 6.94
N GLU A 10 16.31 -13.64 5.68
CA GLU A 10 15.16 -12.77 5.34
C GLU A 10 13.93 -13.22 6.15
N PRO A 11 13.22 -12.29 6.82
CA PRO A 11 12.06 -12.65 7.61
C PRO A 11 10.97 -13.27 6.72
N ASP A 12 10.13 -14.15 7.29
CA ASP A 12 8.94 -14.63 6.60
C ASP A 12 7.95 -13.47 6.38
N ARG A 13 7.83 -13.04 5.12
CA ARG A 13 6.96 -11.94 4.69
C ARG A 13 5.54 -12.39 4.33
N SER A 14 5.22 -13.68 4.47
CA SER A 14 3.87 -14.21 4.20
C SER A 14 2.87 -13.95 5.33
N ARG A 15 3.37 -13.56 6.52
CA ARG A 15 2.57 -13.25 7.70
C ARG A 15 3.01 -11.90 8.27
N LEU A 16 2.04 -11.02 8.51
CA LEU A 16 2.26 -9.67 9.02
C LEU A 16 1.51 -9.48 10.34
N PRO A 17 2.02 -8.67 11.28
CA PRO A 17 3.27 -7.92 11.22
C PRO A 17 4.51 -8.83 11.38
N ILE A 18 5.64 -8.42 10.80
CA ILE A 18 6.92 -9.12 11.00
C ILE A 18 7.36 -8.92 12.45
N SER A 19 7.80 -10.01 13.11
CA SER A 19 8.28 -9.94 14.49
C SER A 19 9.52 -9.06 14.61
N LEU A 20 9.63 -8.35 15.75
CA LEU A 20 10.80 -7.53 16.05
C LEU A 20 12.07 -8.39 16.08
N SER A 21 13.22 -7.79 15.77
CA SER A 21 14.50 -8.47 15.89
C SER A 21 14.69 -8.96 17.34
N PRO A 22 15.28 -10.16 17.53
CA PRO A 22 15.64 -10.63 18.87
C PRO A 22 16.53 -9.61 19.58
N PHE A 23 16.42 -9.53 20.90
CA PHE A 23 17.34 -8.74 21.72
C PHE A 23 18.70 -9.43 21.78
N GLU A 24 19.73 -8.76 21.26
CA GLU A 24 21.13 -9.23 21.27
C GLU A 24 21.98 -8.54 22.36
N GLY A 25 21.34 -7.75 23.21
CA GLY A 25 21.99 -7.15 24.38
C GLY A 25 22.16 -8.14 25.52
N ASN A 26 22.60 -7.64 26.67
CA ASN A 26 22.68 -8.43 27.90
C ASN A 26 22.13 -7.62 29.08
N ILE A 27 21.38 -8.28 29.96
CA ILE A 27 20.83 -7.68 31.18
C ILE A 27 21.72 -8.14 32.35
N GLY A 28 22.53 -7.24 32.87
CA GLY A 28 23.41 -7.44 34.03
C GLY A 28 22.70 -7.15 35.35
N ARG A 29 23.43 -7.17 36.47
CA ARG A 29 22.87 -6.82 37.79
C ARG A 29 22.72 -5.31 37.97
N THR A 30 23.61 -4.54 37.36
CA THR A 30 23.55 -3.07 37.33
C THR A 30 23.38 -2.55 35.90
N PHE A 31 23.09 -1.25 35.78
CA PHE A 31 22.99 -0.59 34.47
C PHE A 31 24.33 -0.64 33.72
N GLU A 32 25.45 -0.47 34.43
CA GLU A 32 26.80 -0.50 33.87
C GLU A 32 27.18 -1.88 33.32
N GLU A 33 26.65 -2.95 33.93
CA GLU A 33 26.85 -4.33 33.48
C GLU A 33 25.91 -4.72 32.32
N SER A 34 24.94 -3.87 31.98
CA SER A 34 23.94 -4.16 30.96
C SER A 34 24.30 -3.52 29.62
N LYS A 35 24.16 -4.26 28.53
CA LYS A 35 24.23 -3.73 27.16
C LYS A 35 22.84 -3.66 26.58
N GLN A 36 22.42 -2.45 26.24
CA GLN A 36 21.17 -2.23 25.53
C GLN A 36 21.31 -2.68 24.07
N ASP A 37 20.19 -3.15 23.53
CA ASP A 37 20.00 -3.40 22.11
C ASP A 37 18.56 -3.00 21.76
N TYR A 38 18.41 -2.26 20.67
CA TYR A 38 17.11 -1.76 20.23
C TYR A 38 16.61 -2.65 19.09
N PRO A 39 15.30 -2.97 19.06
CA PRO A 39 14.74 -3.73 17.95
C PRO A 39 14.94 -2.96 16.65
N GLN A 40 15.50 -3.63 15.65
CA GLN A 40 15.74 -3.05 14.34
C GLN A 40 14.41 -2.95 13.59
N PRO A 41 14.12 -1.82 12.93
CA PRO A 41 12.92 -1.69 12.11
C PRO A 41 13.01 -2.63 10.90
N VAL A 42 11.87 -3.16 10.48
CA VAL A 42 11.75 -3.91 9.23
C VAL A 42 12.11 -3.01 8.06
N GLN A 43 13.03 -3.47 7.21
CA GLN A 43 13.39 -2.77 5.98
C GLN A 43 12.79 -3.49 4.76
N ALA A 44 12.48 -2.71 3.73
CA ALA A 44 12.12 -3.25 2.43
C ALA A 44 13.28 -4.13 1.89
N PRO A 45 12.98 -5.22 1.17
CA PRO A 45 14.02 -6.08 0.60
C PRO A 45 15.01 -5.29 -0.27
N ALA A 46 16.25 -5.77 -0.34
CA ALA A 46 17.24 -5.19 -1.24
C ALA A 46 16.74 -5.21 -2.70
N GLY A 47 16.78 -4.07 -3.39
CA GLY A 47 16.29 -3.94 -4.77
C GLY A 47 14.77 -3.87 -4.92
N ALA A 48 14.02 -3.79 -3.82
CA ALA A 48 12.57 -3.61 -3.87
C ALA A 48 12.20 -2.30 -4.62
N PRO A 49 11.25 -2.34 -5.57
CA PRO A 49 10.92 -1.18 -6.39
C PRO A 49 10.10 -0.16 -5.59
N ASN A 50 10.23 1.12 -5.95
CA ASN A 50 9.27 2.13 -5.53
C ASN A 50 7.93 1.92 -6.24
N VAL A 51 6.83 2.09 -5.50
CA VAL A 51 5.46 1.99 -6.05
C VAL A 51 4.81 3.37 -5.99
N VAL A 52 4.41 3.90 -7.14
CA VAL A 52 3.69 5.17 -7.25
C VAL A 52 2.32 4.90 -7.88
N LEU A 53 1.25 5.18 -7.13
CA LEU A 53 -0.13 5.05 -7.59
C LEU A 53 -0.70 6.44 -7.89
N ILE A 54 -1.00 6.69 -9.16
CA ILE A 54 -1.66 7.92 -9.61
C ILE A 54 -3.11 7.59 -9.93
N LEU A 55 -4.04 8.12 -9.13
CA LEU A 55 -5.48 8.01 -9.35
C LEU A 55 -6.03 9.39 -9.72
N ILE A 56 -6.68 9.50 -10.89
CA ILE A 56 -7.29 10.75 -11.36
C ILE A 56 -8.79 10.66 -11.12
N ASP A 57 -9.35 11.69 -10.49
CA ASP A 57 -10.78 11.76 -10.17
C ASP A 57 -11.61 12.13 -11.41
N ASP A 58 -12.69 11.40 -11.65
CA ASP A 58 -13.67 11.63 -12.71
C ASP A 58 -13.13 11.82 -14.15
N LEU A 59 -11.95 11.28 -14.44
CA LEU A 59 -11.39 11.30 -15.79
C LEU A 59 -12.07 10.24 -16.68
N GLY A 60 -12.86 10.69 -17.65
CA GLY A 60 -13.44 9.85 -18.68
C GLY A 60 -12.40 9.26 -19.64
N PHE A 61 -12.63 8.02 -20.09
CA PHE A 61 -11.73 7.28 -20.99
C PHE A 61 -11.42 8.04 -22.30
N GLY A 62 -12.42 8.73 -22.87
CA GLY A 62 -12.30 9.49 -24.11
C GLY A 62 -11.79 10.94 -23.95
N HIS A 63 -11.39 11.35 -22.74
CA HIS A 63 -10.87 12.70 -22.51
C HIS A 63 -9.40 12.87 -22.95
N PRO A 64 -8.44 12.03 -22.49
CA PRO A 64 -7.02 12.25 -22.76
C PRO A 64 -6.60 11.84 -24.19
N SER A 65 -5.70 12.60 -24.80
CA SER A 65 -5.14 12.29 -26.12
C SER A 65 -4.34 10.99 -26.15
N THR A 66 -3.81 10.55 -25.01
CA THR A 66 -3.18 9.23 -24.83
C THR A 66 -4.11 8.06 -25.20
N PHE A 67 -5.43 8.26 -25.10
CA PHE A 67 -6.48 7.29 -25.47
C PHE A 67 -7.36 7.78 -26.65
N GLY A 68 -6.90 8.79 -27.41
CA GLY A 68 -7.62 9.31 -28.59
C GLY A 68 -8.58 10.46 -28.33
N GLY A 69 -8.61 10.99 -27.10
CA GLY A 69 -9.41 12.16 -26.72
C GLY A 69 -8.81 13.50 -27.15
N PRO A 70 -9.57 14.61 -27.00
CA PRO A 70 -9.13 15.93 -27.44
C PRO A 70 -8.17 16.63 -26.47
N ILE A 71 -8.06 16.18 -25.21
CA ILE A 71 -7.26 16.87 -24.19
C ILE A 71 -5.79 16.45 -24.31
N PRO A 72 -4.85 17.38 -24.56
CA PRO A 72 -3.43 17.03 -24.69
C PRO A 72 -2.86 16.49 -23.37
N THR A 73 -2.36 15.26 -23.37
CA THR A 73 -1.72 14.62 -22.20
C THR A 73 -0.31 14.08 -22.52
N PRO A 74 0.65 14.94 -22.92
CA PRO A 74 1.94 14.49 -23.45
C PRO A 74 2.75 13.63 -22.48
N LYS A 75 2.69 13.92 -21.17
CA LYS A 75 3.39 13.12 -20.14
C LYS A 75 2.77 11.75 -19.88
N LEU A 76 1.44 11.64 -19.99
CA LEU A 76 0.78 10.34 -19.93
C LEU A 76 1.07 9.52 -21.19
N THR A 77 1.19 10.18 -22.36
CA THR A 77 1.58 9.51 -23.61
C THR A 77 3.02 8.99 -23.55
N GLU A 78 3.95 9.77 -23.01
CA GLU A 78 5.34 9.34 -22.78
C GLU A 78 5.39 8.10 -21.88
N LEU A 79 4.67 8.11 -20.76
CA LEU A 79 4.58 6.97 -19.84
C LEU A 79 3.96 5.74 -20.52
N ALA A 80 2.87 5.93 -21.26
CA ALA A 80 2.19 4.86 -21.99
C ALA A 80 3.06 4.21 -23.07
N ASN A 81 3.94 4.98 -23.73
CA ASN A 81 4.84 4.47 -24.77
C ASN A 81 5.97 3.61 -24.18
N GLN A 82 6.31 3.79 -22.91
CA GLN A 82 7.33 3.03 -22.20
C GLN A 82 6.73 1.92 -21.32
N GLY A 83 5.41 1.72 -21.37
CA GLY A 83 4.69 0.83 -20.48
C GLY A 83 3.54 0.10 -21.16
N VAL A 84 2.54 -0.23 -20.35
CA VAL A 84 1.33 -0.96 -20.81
C VAL A 84 0.11 -0.05 -20.71
N ARG A 85 -0.79 -0.19 -21.69
CA ARG A 85 -2.09 0.48 -21.70
C ARG A 85 -3.20 -0.56 -21.68
N TYR A 86 -4.27 -0.26 -20.94
CA TYR A 86 -5.44 -1.10 -20.86
C TYR A 86 -6.64 -0.39 -21.48
N ASN A 87 -7.34 -1.07 -22.39
CA ASN A 87 -8.64 -0.64 -22.92
C ASN A 87 -9.82 -1.36 -22.23
N ARG A 88 -9.52 -2.23 -21.25
CA ARG A 88 -10.47 -3.02 -20.47
C ARG A 88 -10.11 -3.02 -18.98
N PHE A 89 -9.85 -1.83 -18.44
CA PHE A 89 -9.68 -1.62 -17.00
C PHE A 89 -11.00 -1.17 -16.38
N HIS A 90 -11.43 -1.81 -15.29
CA HIS A 90 -12.76 -1.59 -14.72
C HIS A 90 -12.63 -1.09 -13.29
N THR A 91 -13.35 -0.03 -12.97
CA THR A 91 -13.59 0.47 -11.62
C THR A 91 -15.01 0.13 -11.19
N THR A 92 -15.41 0.54 -9.99
CA THR A 92 -16.84 0.63 -9.68
C THR A 92 -17.42 1.89 -10.34
N ALA A 93 -18.74 2.08 -10.25
CA ALA A 93 -19.43 3.22 -10.83
C ALA A 93 -19.20 4.56 -10.09
N ILE A 94 -18.61 4.54 -8.88
CA ILE A 94 -18.49 5.70 -8.00
C ILE A 94 -17.17 5.70 -7.20
N CYS A 95 -16.80 6.87 -6.66
CA CYS A 95 -15.46 7.12 -6.12
C CYS A 95 -15.11 6.28 -4.87
N SER A 96 -15.90 6.35 -3.79
CA SER A 96 -15.55 5.67 -2.51
C SER A 96 -15.43 4.15 -2.67
N PRO A 97 -16.37 3.45 -3.34
CA PRO A 97 -16.24 2.02 -3.59
C PRO A 97 -15.03 1.65 -4.47
N THR A 98 -14.72 2.47 -5.48
CA THR A 98 -13.50 2.28 -6.31
C THR A 98 -12.24 2.40 -5.47
N ARG A 99 -12.15 3.44 -4.63
CA ARG A 99 -10.97 3.71 -3.80
C ARG A 99 -10.73 2.60 -2.78
N VAL A 100 -11.77 2.10 -2.11
CA VAL A 100 -11.58 0.99 -1.16
C VAL A 100 -11.21 -0.30 -1.88
N ALA A 101 -11.80 -0.58 -3.04
CA ALA A 101 -11.48 -1.78 -3.82
C ALA A 101 -10.02 -1.74 -4.32
N LEU A 102 -9.58 -0.58 -4.82
CA LEU A 102 -8.20 -0.34 -5.24
C LEU A 102 -7.21 -0.55 -4.09
N LEU A 103 -7.49 0.00 -2.92
CA LEU A 103 -6.58 -0.05 -1.79
C LEU A 103 -6.58 -1.41 -1.08
N THR A 104 -7.65 -2.20 -1.15
CA THR A 104 -7.75 -3.49 -0.44
C THR A 104 -7.59 -4.71 -1.34
N GLY A 105 -7.75 -4.54 -2.65
CA GLY A 105 -7.88 -5.67 -3.59
C GLY A 105 -9.16 -6.50 -3.38
N ARG A 106 -10.17 -5.96 -2.69
CA ARG A 106 -11.40 -6.69 -2.32
C ARG A 106 -12.65 -6.04 -2.86
N ASN A 107 -13.73 -6.81 -2.91
CA ASN A 107 -15.04 -6.27 -3.26
C ASN A 107 -15.47 -5.21 -2.23
N HIS A 108 -15.90 -4.05 -2.73
CA HIS A 108 -16.22 -2.89 -1.91
C HIS A 108 -17.37 -3.11 -0.90
N HIS A 109 -18.31 -4.02 -1.17
CA HIS A 109 -19.35 -4.39 -0.20
C HIS A 109 -18.77 -5.12 1.02
N GLN A 110 -17.74 -5.96 0.82
CA GLN A 110 -17.05 -6.63 1.94
C GLN A 110 -16.22 -5.66 2.79
N CYS A 111 -15.86 -4.51 2.21
CA CYS A 111 -15.09 -3.46 2.87
C CYS A 111 -15.96 -2.37 3.51
N GLY A 112 -17.29 -2.48 3.48
CA GLY A 112 -18.19 -1.49 4.06
C GLY A 112 -18.61 -0.35 3.13
N PHE A 113 -18.17 -0.33 1.88
CA PHE A 113 -18.45 0.74 0.91
C PHE A 113 -19.33 0.23 -0.25
N GLY A 114 -20.55 -0.20 0.07
CA GLY A 114 -21.55 -0.58 -0.92
C GLY A 114 -22.10 0.59 -1.74
N THR A 115 -21.89 1.82 -1.28
CA THR A 115 -22.28 3.08 -1.93
C THR A 115 -21.28 4.19 -1.60
N ILE A 116 -21.53 5.39 -2.10
CA ILE A 116 -20.75 6.59 -1.78
C ILE A 116 -20.94 6.94 -0.30
N THR A 117 -19.91 7.48 0.33
CA THR A 117 -19.85 7.78 1.77
C THR A 117 -21.01 8.65 2.28
N GLU A 118 -21.45 9.58 1.46
CA GLU A 118 -22.52 10.55 1.69
C GLU A 118 -23.90 9.89 1.75
N LEU A 119 -24.04 8.68 1.20
CA LEU A 119 -25.25 7.87 1.20
C LEU A 119 -25.10 6.60 2.06
N SER A 120 -24.17 6.61 3.02
CA SER A 120 -23.98 5.48 3.93
C SER A 120 -25.24 5.16 4.72
N THR A 121 -25.41 3.87 5.05
CA THR A 121 -26.57 3.35 5.78
C THR A 121 -26.12 2.43 6.90
N GLY A 122 -27.02 2.07 7.83
CA GLY A 122 -26.71 1.13 8.91
C GLY A 122 -26.58 -0.34 8.47
N TYR A 123 -26.81 -0.67 7.20
CA TYR A 123 -26.79 -2.06 6.74
C TYR A 123 -25.36 -2.61 6.59
N PRO A 124 -25.14 -3.91 6.86
CA PRO A 124 -23.83 -4.54 6.66
C PRO A 124 -23.31 -4.30 5.23
N GLY A 125 -22.06 -3.80 5.14
CA GLY A 125 -21.42 -3.51 3.86
C GLY A 125 -21.74 -2.14 3.27
N TYR A 126 -22.60 -1.32 3.89
CA TYR A 126 -23.01 0.00 3.37
C TYR A 126 -22.80 1.15 4.37
N HIS A 127 -22.17 0.89 5.50
CA HIS A 127 -21.98 1.86 6.59
C HIS A 127 -20.70 2.70 6.46
N SER A 128 -19.91 2.52 5.39
CA SER A 128 -18.69 3.27 5.11
C SER A 128 -17.63 3.24 6.21
N ILE A 129 -17.65 2.18 7.04
CA ILE A 129 -16.61 1.92 8.03
C ILE A 129 -15.73 0.83 7.46
N TRP A 130 -14.46 1.16 7.21
CA TRP A 130 -13.48 0.23 6.69
C TRP A 130 -13.10 -0.78 7.80
N PRO A 131 -13.39 -2.09 7.63
CA PRO A 131 -13.11 -3.08 8.66
C PRO A 131 -11.62 -3.43 8.70
N ARG A 132 -11.08 -3.69 9.89
CA ARG A 132 -9.68 -4.15 10.07
C ARG A 132 -9.34 -5.45 9.34
N SER A 133 -10.35 -6.27 9.03
CA SER A 133 -10.17 -7.49 8.25
C SER A 133 -9.68 -7.21 6.82
N CYS A 134 -9.93 -6.01 6.29
CA CYS A 134 -9.54 -5.58 4.93
C CYS A 134 -8.29 -4.70 4.98
N ALA A 135 -7.12 -5.28 5.16
CA ALA A 135 -5.87 -4.53 5.15
C ALA A 135 -5.69 -3.75 3.83
N SER A 136 -5.20 -2.52 3.91
CA SER A 136 -4.83 -1.75 2.72
C SER A 136 -3.46 -2.19 2.20
N ILE A 137 -3.21 -2.02 0.89
CA ILE A 137 -1.91 -2.22 0.28
C ILE A 137 -0.84 -1.35 0.95
N ALA A 138 -1.19 -0.14 1.40
CA ALA A 138 -0.27 0.71 2.16
C ALA A 138 0.11 0.07 3.50
N ALA A 139 -0.84 -0.49 4.26
CA ALA A 139 -0.53 -1.21 5.49
C ALA A 139 0.36 -2.43 5.22
N VAL A 140 0.03 -3.23 4.19
CA VAL A 140 0.82 -4.41 3.81
C VAL A 140 2.25 -4.03 3.42
N LEU A 141 2.43 -2.97 2.62
CA LEU A 141 3.75 -2.46 2.23
C LEU A 141 4.52 -1.91 3.44
N LYS A 142 3.86 -1.14 4.31
CA LYS A 142 4.48 -0.59 5.52
C LYS A 142 5.01 -1.66 6.46
N GLU A 143 4.21 -2.70 6.72
CA GLU A 143 4.62 -3.86 7.53
C GLU A 143 5.74 -4.69 6.85
N ASN A 144 5.97 -4.47 5.56
CA ASN A 144 7.12 -5.01 4.82
C ASN A 144 8.32 -4.07 4.75
N GLY A 145 8.30 -2.94 5.47
CA GLY A 145 9.41 -2.00 5.56
C GLY A 145 9.43 -0.90 4.51
N TYR A 146 8.33 -0.71 3.76
CA TYR A 146 8.18 0.45 2.89
C TYR A 146 7.77 1.70 3.68
N SER A 147 8.25 2.85 3.24
CA SER A 147 7.67 4.14 3.60
C SER A 147 6.45 4.42 2.74
N THR A 148 5.29 4.65 3.36
CA THR A 148 4.02 4.89 2.66
C THR A 148 3.47 6.29 2.95
N ALA A 149 2.98 6.98 1.92
CA ALA A 149 2.35 8.30 2.02
C ALA A 149 1.17 8.40 1.04
N ALA A 150 0.24 9.32 1.31
CA ALA A 150 -0.90 9.65 0.46
C ALA A 150 -1.21 11.15 0.55
#